data_AF-A0A9E5QWP4-F1
#
_entry.id   AF-A0A9E5QWP4-F1
#
_cell.length_a   1.000
_cell.length_b   1.000
_cell.length_c   1.000
_cell.angle_alpha   90.00
_cell.angle_beta   90.00
_cell.angle_gamma   90.00
#
_symmetry.space_group_name_H-M   'P 1'
#
loop_
_entity.id
_entity.type
_entity.pdbx_description
1 polymer ?
#
loop_
_entity_poly.entity_id
_entity_poly.type
_entity_poly.pdbx_seq_one_letter_code
_entity_poly.pdbx_strand_id
1 'polypeptide(L)' 'MAGIDQSEIVVANLSGVDVDSGTAFEVGYAYAKGKPIYGIRSELAIGLPDRTLYPNLMLRDSVQLFASIETLVTALRARD' A
#
# COMPACT_ATOMS: atom_id res chain seq x y z
N MET A 1 11.25 12.46 6.78
CA MET A 1 11.06 11.14 7.43
C MET A 1 12.15 10.24 6.86
N ALA A 2 13.34 10.19 7.50
CA ALA A 2 14.59 9.80 6.83
C ALA A 2 14.54 8.43 6.12
N GLY A 3 13.88 7.43 6.73
CA GLY A 3 13.69 6.12 6.10
C GLY A 3 12.93 6.20 4.79
N ILE A 4 11.80 6.92 4.75
CA ILE A 4 11.03 7.11 3.52
C ILE A 4 11.80 7.97 2.51
N ASP A 5 12.47 9.02 2.98
CA ASP A 5 13.23 9.92 2.10
C ASP A 5 14.30 9.15 1.30
N GLN A 6 14.98 8.20 1.95
CA GLN A 6 16.03 7.36 1.37
C GLN A 6 15.51 6.12 0.61
N SER A 7 14.24 5.75 0.80
CA SER A 7 13.66 4.55 0.17
C SER A 7 13.33 4.79 -1.31
N GLU A 8 13.58 3.80 -2.16
CA GLU A 8 13.18 3.84 -3.58
C GLU A 8 11.68 3.58 -3.77
N ILE A 9 11.12 2.70 -2.93
CA ILE A 9 9.70 2.35 -2.90
C ILE A 9 9.22 2.27 -1.45
N VAL A 10 7.92 2.42 -1.24
CA VAL A 10 7.28 2.20 0.07
C VAL A 10 6.33 1.02 -0.04
N VAL A 11 6.40 0.10 0.92
CA VAL A 11 5.45 -1.01 1.04
C VAL A 11 4.69 -0.84 2.36
N ALA A 12 3.38 -0.66 2.29
CA ALA A 12 2.52 -0.40 3.43
C ALA A 12 1.58 -1.58 3.70
N ASN A 13 1.52 -2.06 4.94
CA ASN A 13 0.50 -3.03 5.33
C ASN A 13 -0.82 -2.30 5.60
N LEU A 14 -1.84 -2.59 4.80
CA LEU A 14 -3.17 -2.01 4.90
C LEU A 14 -4.23 -3.01 5.36
N SER A 15 -3.78 -4.15 5.91
CA SER A 15 -4.66 -5.19 6.45
C SER A 15 -5.32 -4.73 7.76
N GLY A 16 -6.51 -5.26 8.04
CA GLY A 16 -7.35 -4.82 9.16
C GLY A 16 -8.64 -4.10 8.74
N VAL A 17 -9.45 -3.81 9.75
CA VAL A 17 -10.74 -3.10 9.60
C VAL A 17 -10.51 -1.62 9.25
N ASP A 18 -9.49 -1.02 9.88
CA ASP A 18 -8.97 0.30 9.56
C ASP A 18 -7.44 0.23 9.48
N VAL A 19 -6.85 1.17 8.76
CA VAL A 19 -5.39 1.27 8.62
C VAL A 19 -4.83 2.04 9.80
N ASP A 20 -3.69 1.56 10.31
CA ASP A 20 -2.96 2.30 11.33
C ASP A 20 -2.71 3.75 10.88
N SER A 21 -3.09 4.69 11.73
CA SER A 21 -3.00 6.12 11.40
C SER A 21 -1.56 6.59 11.12
N GLY A 22 -0.55 5.96 11.74
CA GLY A 22 0.85 6.21 11.45
C GLY A 22 1.22 5.76 10.04
N THR A 23 0.83 4.53 9.68
CA THR A 23 0.99 4.00 8.32
C THR A 23 0.29 4.87 7.29
N ALA A 24 -0.93 5.35 7.56
CA ALA A 24 -1.65 6.24 6.67
C ALA A 24 -0.93 7.59 6.48
N PHE A 25 -0.36 8.16 7.54
CA PHE A 25 0.47 9.37 7.47
C PHE A 25 1.72 9.14 6.62
N GLU A 26 2.39 8.01 6.81
CA GLU A 26 3.59 7.62 6.06
C GLU A 26 3.29 7.45 4.56
N VAL A 27 2.16 6.82 4.22
CA VAL A 27 1.67 6.72 2.83
C VAL A 27 1.41 8.11 2.25
N GLY A 28 0.72 8.99 2.97
CA GLY A 28 0.47 10.35 2.51
C GLY A 28 1.75 11.15 2.29
N TYR A 29 2.73 11.01 3.18
CA TYR A 29 4.05 11.63 3.01
C TYR A 29 4.78 11.09 1.79
N ALA A 30 4.82 9.77 1.60
CA ALA A 30 5.43 9.14 0.43
C ALA A 30 4.75 9.58 -0.88
N TYR A 31 3.43 9.73 -0.86
CA TYR A 31 2.63 10.15 -2.01
C TYR A 31 2.99 11.58 -2.41
N ALA A 32 3.05 12.50 -1.44
CA ALA A 32 3.48 13.88 -1.67
C ALA A 32 4.92 13.99 -2.20
N LYS A 33 5.77 12.99 -1.92
CA LYS A 33 7.15 12.90 -2.42
C LYS A 33 7.26 12.23 -3.80
N GLY A 34 6.15 11.78 -4.39
CA GLY A 34 6.12 11.11 -5.69
C GLY A 34 6.77 9.73 -5.69
N LYS A 35 6.87 9.08 -4.52
CA LYS A 35 7.46 7.74 -4.41
C LYS A 35 6.44 6.66 -4.81
N PRO A 36 6.83 5.58 -5.50
CA PRO A 36 5.97 4.42 -5.71
C PRO A 36 5.56 3.80 -4.37
N ILE A 37 4.26 3.55 -4.19
CA ILE A 37 3.71 2.98 -2.95
C ILE A 37 2.89 1.74 -3.29
N TYR A 38 3.21 0.64 -2.62
CA TYR A 38 2.51 -0.64 -2.74
C TYR A 38 1.83 -0.98 -1.42
N GLY A 39 0.52 -1.20 -1.45
CA GLY A 39 -0.23 -1.63 -0.28
C GLY A 39 -0.41 -3.14 -0.27
N ILE A 40 -0.10 -3.80 0.84
CA ILE A 40 -0.45 -5.21 1.07
C ILE A 40 -1.76 -5.25 1.84
N ARG A 41 -2.77 -5.94 1.31
CA ARG A 41 -4.03 -6.19 2.02
C ARG A 41 -4.46 -7.64 1.88
N SER A 42 -4.26 -8.39 2.96
CA SER A 42 -4.40 -9.85 2.96
C SER A 42 -5.86 -10.28 2.79
N GLU A 43 -6.81 -9.45 3.23
CA GLU A 43 -8.25 -9.67 3.09
C GLU A 43 -8.75 -9.54 1.63
N LEU A 44 -7.91 -9.06 0.71
CA LEU A 44 -8.22 -9.13 -0.72
C LEU A 44 -8.32 -10.59 -1.20
N ALA A 45 -7.60 -11.52 -0.54
CA ALA A 45 -7.62 -12.94 -0.89
C ALA A 45 -8.98 -13.63 -0.67
N ILE A 46 -9.90 -13.01 0.08
CA ILE A 46 -11.23 -13.56 0.41
C ILE A 46 -12.39 -12.92 -0.38
N GLY A 47 -12.11 -12.09 -1.41
CA GLY A 47 -13.11 -11.66 -2.39
C GLY A 47 -14.17 -10.67 -1.87
N LEU A 48 -13.82 -9.82 -0.90
CA LEU A 48 -14.73 -8.79 -0.38
C LEU A 48 -15.02 -7.69 -1.43
N PRO A 49 -16.22 -7.08 -1.42
CA PRO A 49 -16.58 -6.03 -2.37
C PRO A 49 -15.69 -4.77 -2.23
N ASP A 50 -15.62 -3.98 -3.31
CA ASP A 50 -14.67 -2.87 -3.51
C ASP A 50 -14.66 -1.81 -2.38
N ARG A 51 -15.82 -1.55 -1.76
CA ARG A 51 -15.95 -0.64 -0.60
C ARG A 51 -15.27 -1.16 0.67
N THR A 52 -15.04 -2.46 0.74
CA THR A 52 -14.36 -3.12 1.86
C THR A 52 -12.86 -3.22 1.60
N LEU A 53 -12.39 -3.04 0.35
CA LEU A 53 -10.99 -3.19 -0.07
C LEU A 53 -10.13 -1.94 0.12
N TYR A 54 -10.75 -0.77 0.22
CA TYR A 54 -10.06 0.47 0.54
C TYR A 54 -10.65 1.08 1.82
N PRO A 55 -9.89 1.14 2.92
CA PRO A 55 -10.42 1.60 4.20
C PRO A 55 -10.77 3.10 4.18
N ASN A 56 -10.10 3.86 3.32
CA ASN A 56 -10.49 5.23 3.00
C ASN A 56 -10.07 5.60 1.56
N LEU A 57 -10.67 6.67 1.03
CA LEU A 57 -10.44 7.15 -0.34
C LEU A 57 -9.01 7.65 -0.56
N MET A 58 -8.38 8.23 0.46
CA MET A 58 -7.02 8.76 0.33
C MET A 58 -6.02 7.65 0.02
N LEU A 59 -6.13 6.51 0.70
CA LEU A 59 -5.28 5.36 0.45
C LEU A 59 -5.58 4.69 -0.90
N ARG A 60 -6.85 4.70 -1.34
CA ARG A 60 -7.25 4.17 -2.66
C ARG A 60 -6.49 4.81 -3.80
N ASP A 61 -6.33 6.13 -3.74
CA ASP A 61 -5.68 6.90 -4.80
C ASP A 61 -4.17 7.04 -4.59
N SER A 62 -3.64 6.58 -3.44
CA SER A 62 -2.23 6.71 -3.09
C SER A 62 -1.40 5.44 -3.32
N VAL A 63 -2.01 4.25 -3.41
CA VAL A 63 -1.28 2.98 -3.44
C VAL A 63 -1.73 2.06 -4.57
N GLN A 64 -0.81 1.25 -5.07
CA GLN A 64 -1.16 0.06 -5.84
C GLN A 64 -1.31 -1.13 -4.89
N LEU A 65 -2.49 -1.74 -4.84
CA LEU A 65 -2.79 -2.84 -3.92
C LEU A 65 -2.33 -4.21 -4.44
N PHE A 66 -1.89 -5.05 -3.49
CA PHE A 66 -1.55 -6.44 -3.69
C PHE A 66 -2.17 -7.29 -2.58
N ALA A 67 -2.60 -8.51 -2.94
CA ALA A 67 -3.21 -9.43 -2.00
C ALA A 67 -2.18 -10.06 -1.04
N SER A 68 -0.92 -10.13 -1.44
CA SER A 68 0.16 -10.73 -0.66
C SER A 68 1.53 -10.23 -1.07
N ILE A 69 2.54 -10.51 -0.24
CA ILE A 69 3.94 -10.19 -0.53
C ILE A 69 4.40 -10.93 -1.80
N GLU A 70 3.96 -12.17 -2.01
CA GLU A 70 4.34 -12.98 -3.18
C GLU A 70 3.84 -12.36 -4.49
N THR A 71 2.60 -11.84 -4.49
CA THR A 71 2.05 -11.15 -5.67
C THR A 71 2.80 -9.84 -5.95
N LEU A 72 3.19 -9.10 -4.91
CA LEU A 72 4.01 -7.90 -5.05
C LEU A 72 5.40 -8.24 -5.60
N VAL A 73 6.09 -9.22 -5.02
CA VAL A 73 7.44 -9.63 -5.45
C VAL A 73 7.42 -10.10 -6.91
N THR A 74 6.41 -10.87 -7.30
CA THR A 74 6.24 -11.29 -8.71
C THR A 74 6.08 -10.09 -9.63
N ALA A 75 5.25 -9.12 -9.25
CA ALA A 75 5.04 -7.92 -10.04
C ALA A 75 6.30 -7.05 -10.13
N LEU A 76 7.06 -6.89 -9.05
CA LEU A 76 8.31 -6.11 -9.05
C LEU A 76 9.37 -6.74 -9.97
N ARG A 77 9.54 -8.06 -9.92
CA ARG A 77 10.48 -8.78 -10.79
C ARG A 77 10.15 -8.70 -12.28
N ALA A 78 8.89 -8.44 -12.64
CA ALA A 78 8.46 -8.29 -14.02
C ALA A 78 8.69 -6.86 -14.58
N ARG A 79 9.17 -5.93 -13.76
CA ARG A 79 9.45 -4.54 -14.17
C ARG A 79 10.91 -4.30 -14.56
N ASP A 80 11.79 -5.28 -14.28
CA ASP A 80 13.20 -5.33 -14.69
C ASP A 80 13.35 -6.03 -16.04
#